data_AF-A0A6J2B921-F1
#
_entry.id   AF-A0A6J2B921-F1
#
_cell.length_a   1.000
_cell.length_b   1.000
_cell.length_c   1.000
_cell.angle_alpha   90.00
_cell.angle_beta   90.00
_cell.angle_gamma   90.00
#
_symmetry.space_group_name_H-M   'P 1'
#
loop_
_entity.id
_entity.type
_entity.pdbx_description
1 polymer ?
#
loop_
_entity_poly.entity_id
_entity_poly.type
_entity_poly.pdbx_seq_one_letter_code
_entity_poly.pdbx_strand_id
1 'polypeptide(L)'
;MSIEAPPRLLELAGKSLLKDKALAIAALEYLPSELFPPLFMVAFAGRYNKTLKAMVCAWPFAHLPLGGLMQTPHQAILQAAISGLGVLLAQKVRPRRWKLQVLDLRNTGQNFWRVWSGARAHVYPLMGPVAKDGVRMRQPLAPLVVSIDLCLRGRTQDECLTYLLRWATQRSSLHLCCKKLKIFTMAIQNIKKVLNMVQLDSILEVEVNCTWKLSTLEMFAPYLGQMSNVRRLVCSHIHATPSKEEKQHVTQFTSQFLQLHHLQKLSMDSPSFLEGCLDQMLR
;
A
#
# COMPACT_ATOMS: atom_id res chain seq x y z
N MET A 1 -32.62 13.97 -13.40
CA MET A 1 -31.83 13.02 -14.20
C MET A 1 -30.43 13.60 -14.39
N SER A 2 -29.38 12.91 -13.96
CA SER A 2 -28.00 13.36 -14.21
C SER A 2 -27.66 13.08 -15.68
N ILE A 3 -27.40 14.12 -16.46
CA ILE A 3 -26.92 13.98 -17.84
C ILE A 3 -25.45 13.55 -17.75
N GLU A 4 -25.15 12.28 -18.03
CA GLU A 4 -23.77 11.83 -18.19
C GLU A 4 -23.15 12.55 -19.39
N ALA A 5 -21.96 13.12 -19.18
CA ALA A 5 -21.21 13.75 -20.26
C ALA A 5 -20.84 12.70 -21.33
N PRO A 6 -20.87 13.05 -22.63
CA PRO A 6 -20.56 12.11 -23.69
C PRO A 6 -19.10 11.59 -23.59
N PRO A 7 -18.84 10.33 -23.97
CA PRO A 7 -17.49 9.77 -23.93
C PRO A 7 -16.51 10.54 -24.80
N ARG A 8 -15.27 10.69 -24.33
CA ARG A 8 -14.23 11.41 -25.08
C ARG A 8 -13.70 10.57 -26.23
N LEU A 9 -13.21 11.22 -27.29
CA LEU A 9 -12.60 10.53 -28.42
C LEU A 9 -11.47 9.57 -27.99
N LEU A 10 -10.62 10.01 -27.05
CA LEU A 10 -9.55 9.16 -26.52
C LEU A 10 -10.09 7.91 -25.81
N GLU A 11 -11.19 8.03 -25.07
CA GLU A 11 -11.83 6.89 -24.40
C GLU A 11 -12.45 5.94 -25.42
N LEU A 12 -13.10 6.48 -26.48
CA LEU A 12 -13.67 5.68 -27.57
C LEU A 12 -12.59 4.94 -28.35
N ALA A 13 -11.48 5.63 -28.68
CA ALA A 13 -10.33 5.03 -29.33
C ALA A 13 -9.70 3.93 -28.46
N GLY A 14 -9.54 4.19 -27.16
CA GLY A 14 -9.08 3.20 -26.18
C GLY A 14 -9.99 1.98 -26.11
N LYS A 15 -11.31 2.19 -26.01
CA LYS A 15 -12.31 1.10 -26.01
C LYS A 15 -12.23 0.29 -27.31
N SER A 16 -12.08 0.95 -28.45
CA SER A 16 -11.95 0.30 -29.75
C SER A 16 -10.69 -0.56 -29.82
N LEU A 17 -9.53 -0.01 -29.44
CA LEU A 17 -8.26 -0.75 -29.39
C LEU A 17 -8.36 -1.97 -28.47
N LEU A 18 -8.97 -1.82 -27.29
CA LEU A 18 -9.08 -2.88 -26.30
C LEU A 18 -10.03 -4.02 -26.69
N LYS A 19 -10.85 -3.86 -27.74
CA LYS A 19 -11.65 -4.97 -28.29
C LYS A 19 -10.75 -6.09 -28.84
N ASP A 20 -9.63 -5.72 -29.47
CA ASP A 20 -8.63 -6.67 -29.91
C ASP A 20 -7.48 -6.72 -28.90
N LYS A 21 -7.49 -7.74 -28.06
CA LYS A 21 -6.46 -7.97 -27.04
C LYS A 21 -5.05 -8.10 -27.64
N ALA A 22 -4.89 -8.74 -28.79
CA ALA A 22 -3.56 -8.95 -29.37
C ALA A 22 -3.00 -7.63 -29.90
N LEU A 23 -3.81 -6.89 -30.64
CA LEU A 23 -3.45 -5.55 -31.12
C LEU A 23 -3.18 -4.59 -29.96
N ALA A 24 -4.02 -4.60 -28.92
CA ALA A 24 -3.84 -3.77 -27.74
C ALA A 24 -2.48 -4.02 -27.06
N ILE A 25 -2.07 -5.29 -26.89
CA ILE A 25 -0.78 -5.65 -26.29
C ILE A 25 0.38 -5.25 -27.20
N ALA A 26 0.29 -5.49 -28.51
CA ALA A 26 1.33 -5.11 -29.46
C ALA A 26 1.52 -3.58 -29.51
N ALA A 27 0.43 -2.81 -29.44
CA ALA A 27 0.47 -1.35 -29.43
C ALA A 27 1.22 -0.78 -28.20
N LEU A 28 1.30 -1.52 -27.09
CA LEU A 28 2.03 -1.07 -25.88
C LEU A 28 3.54 -0.92 -26.10
N GLU A 29 4.11 -1.39 -27.20
CA GLU A 29 5.52 -1.13 -27.55
C GLU A 29 5.72 0.28 -28.13
N TYR A 30 4.73 0.80 -28.86
CA TYR A 30 4.81 2.04 -29.62
C TYR A 30 4.02 3.20 -29.00
N LEU A 31 3.08 2.90 -28.10
CA LEU A 31 2.21 3.89 -27.48
C LEU A 31 2.99 5.01 -26.75
N PRO A 32 2.74 6.31 -26.99
CA PRO A 32 3.35 7.39 -26.20
C PRO A 32 3.04 7.28 -24.71
N SER A 33 3.95 7.77 -23.85
CA SER A 33 3.83 7.58 -22.38
C SER A 33 2.59 8.28 -21.80
N GLU A 34 2.18 9.36 -22.44
CA GLU A 34 1.03 10.20 -22.11
C GLU A 34 -0.31 9.49 -22.34
N LEU A 35 -0.33 8.50 -23.24
CA LEU A 35 -1.54 7.73 -23.54
C LEU A 35 -1.68 6.48 -22.66
N PHE A 36 -0.65 6.10 -21.90
CA PHE A 36 -0.72 4.96 -20.99
C PHE A 36 -1.75 5.15 -19.88
N PRO A 37 -1.75 6.23 -19.08
CA PRO A 37 -2.72 6.36 -17.99
C PRO A 37 -4.16 6.43 -18.48
N PRO A 38 -4.52 7.18 -19.54
CA PRO A 38 -5.86 7.14 -20.13
C PRO A 38 -6.27 5.74 -20.59
N LEU A 39 -5.41 5.05 -21.35
CA LEU A 39 -5.70 3.68 -21.81
C LEU A 39 -5.85 2.72 -20.62
N PHE A 40 -5.05 2.90 -19.57
CA PHE A 40 -5.11 2.07 -18.36
C PHE A 40 -6.44 2.25 -17.64
N MET A 41 -6.95 3.47 -17.53
CA MET A 41 -8.28 3.72 -16.96
C MET A 41 -9.39 3.05 -17.78
N VAL A 42 -9.32 3.09 -19.11
CA VAL A 42 -10.29 2.39 -19.96
C VAL A 42 -10.17 0.87 -19.79
N ALA A 43 -8.94 0.34 -19.76
CA ALA A 43 -8.66 -1.07 -19.53
C ALA A 43 -9.17 -1.54 -18.15
N PHE A 44 -9.02 -0.69 -17.14
CA PHE A 44 -9.50 -0.90 -15.77
C PHE A 44 -11.02 -0.93 -15.72
N ALA A 45 -11.68 0.10 -16.26
CA ALA A 45 -13.14 0.21 -16.26
C ALA A 45 -13.80 -0.95 -17.01
N GLY A 46 -13.21 -1.39 -18.13
CA GLY A 46 -13.69 -2.53 -18.91
C GLY A 46 -13.18 -3.90 -18.44
N ARG A 47 -12.44 -3.98 -17.32
CA ARG A 47 -11.91 -5.22 -16.74
C ARG A 47 -11.09 -6.07 -17.72
N TYR A 48 -10.29 -5.42 -18.56
CA TYR A 48 -9.41 -6.06 -19.54
C TYR A 48 -8.14 -6.62 -18.87
N ASN A 49 -8.29 -7.60 -17.98
CA ASN A 49 -7.25 -8.11 -17.07
C ASN A 49 -5.95 -8.53 -17.77
N LYS A 50 -6.04 -9.18 -18.93
CA LYS A 50 -4.86 -9.61 -19.70
C LYS A 50 -4.07 -8.41 -20.24
N THR A 51 -4.77 -7.37 -20.68
CA THR A 51 -4.15 -6.13 -21.14
C THR A 51 -3.58 -5.34 -19.96
N LEU A 52 -4.32 -5.23 -18.85
CA LEU A 52 -3.81 -4.59 -17.62
C LEU A 52 -2.51 -5.23 -17.15
N LYS A 53 -2.43 -6.56 -17.15
CA LYS A 53 -1.20 -7.31 -16.85
C LYS A 53 -0.04 -6.84 -17.75
N ALA A 54 -0.25 -6.76 -19.07
CA ALA A 54 0.77 -6.31 -20.02
C ALA A 54 1.12 -4.82 -19.84
N MET A 55 0.14 -3.97 -19.53
CA MET A 55 0.35 -2.55 -19.26
C MET A 55 1.19 -2.31 -18.01
N VAL A 56 1.02 -3.13 -16.95
CA VAL A 56 1.89 -3.08 -15.77
C VAL A 56 3.33 -3.46 -16.14
N CYS A 57 3.53 -4.45 -17.02
CA CYS A 57 4.85 -4.81 -17.54
C CYS A 57 5.53 -3.69 -18.34
N ALA A 58 4.73 -2.90 -19.07
CA ALA A 58 5.21 -1.83 -19.94
C ALA A 58 5.04 -0.44 -19.31
N TRP A 59 4.75 -0.34 -18.01
CA TRP A 59 4.37 0.92 -17.38
C TRP A 59 5.50 1.96 -17.47
N PRO A 60 5.26 3.13 -18.09
CA PRO A 60 6.33 4.05 -18.46
C PRO A 60 6.75 5.00 -17.32
N PHE A 61 6.15 4.89 -16.13
CA PHE A 61 6.47 5.74 -14.98
C PHE A 61 7.03 4.91 -13.82
N ALA A 62 7.72 5.57 -12.88
CA ALA A 62 8.28 4.90 -11.71
C ALA A 62 7.22 4.49 -10.68
N HIS A 63 6.05 5.14 -10.68
CA HIS A 63 4.99 4.93 -9.70
C HIS A 63 3.67 4.64 -10.43
N LEU A 64 2.94 3.63 -9.96
CA LEU A 64 1.59 3.29 -10.42
C LEU A 64 0.63 3.35 -9.21
N PRO A 65 -0.17 4.42 -9.07
CA PRO A 65 -1.15 4.58 -8.00
C PRO A 65 -2.43 3.79 -8.24
N LEU A 66 -2.32 2.47 -8.40
CA LEU A 66 -3.46 1.60 -8.73
C LEU A 66 -4.61 1.72 -7.71
N GLY A 67 -4.29 1.85 -6.42
CA GLY A 67 -5.32 1.97 -5.37
C GLY A 67 -6.23 3.20 -5.53
N GLY A 68 -5.77 4.27 -6.20
CA GLY A 68 -6.60 5.44 -6.52
C GLY A 68 -7.74 5.16 -7.51
N LEU A 69 -7.65 4.08 -8.30
CA LEU A 69 -8.74 3.61 -9.16
C LEU A 69 -9.64 2.59 -8.45
N MET A 70 -9.15 1.98 -7.38
CA MET A 70 -9.82 0.91 -6.64
C MET A 70 -10.43 1.46 -5.35
N GLN A 71 -11.63 2.06 -5.44
CA GLN A 71 -12.39 2.41 -4.23
C GLN A 71 -12.75 1.17 -3.40
N THR A 72 -12.96 0.03 -4.08
CA THR A 72 -13.05 -1.29 -3.48
C THR A 72 -12.04 -2.24 -4.12
N PRO A 73 -11.47 -3.18 -3.35
CA PRO A 73 -10.47 -4.10 -3.88
C PRO A 73 -11.11 -5.05 -4.90
N HIS A 74 -10.77 -4.85 -6.18
CA HIS A 74 -11.16 -5.74 -7.28
C HIS A 74 -10.10 -6.83 -7.48
N GLN A 75 -10.41 -8.04 -7.03
CA GLN A 75 -9.48 -9.17 -6.98
C GLN A 75 -8.83 -9.48 -8.33
N ALA A 76 -9.61 -9.51 -9.40
CA ALA A 76 -9.10 -9.86 -10.72
C ALA A 76 -8.09 -8.83 -11.27
N ILE A 77 -8.30 -7.54 -10.97
CA ILE A 77 -7.40 -6.46 -11.39
C ILE A 77 -6.12 -6.48 -10.55
N LEU A 78 -6.25 -6.67 -9.24
CA LEU A 78 -5.09 -6.82 -8.36
C LEU A 78 -4.23 -8.02 -8.79
N GLN A 79 -4.86 -9.17 -9.03
CA GLN A 79 -4.19 -10.36 -9.54
C GLN A 79 -3.50 -10.11 -10.88
N ALA A 80 -4.14 -9.37 -11.80
CA ALA A 80 -3.53 -9.00 -13.07
C ALA A 80 -2.29 -8.12 -12.88
N ALA A 81 -2.36 -7.11 -12.00
CA ALA A 81 -1.25 -6.21 -11.71
C ALA A 81 -0.08 -6.95 -11.05
N ILE A 82 -0.36 -7.73 -10.00
CA ILE A 82 0.63 -8.57 -9.31
C ILE A 82 1.23 -9.61 -10.27
N SER A 83 0.42 -10.22 -11.14
CA SER A 83 0.92 -11.15 -12.17
C SER A 83 1.82 -10.45 -13.19
N GLY A 84 1.55 -9.19 -13.53
CA GLY A 84 2.41 -8.37 -14.39
C GLY A 84 3.76 -8.13 -13.72
N LEU A 85 3.75 -7.72 -12.45
CA LEU A 85 4.96 -7.61 -11.64
C LEU A 85 5.72 -8.95 -11.54
N GLY A 86 5.01 -10.07 -11.40
CA GLY A 86 5.63 -11.39 -11.36
C GLY A 86 6.37 -11.75 -12.65
N VAL A 87 5.82 -11.39 -13.81
CA VAL A 87 6.49 -11.56 -15.11
C VAL A 87 7.75 -10.70 -15.17
N LEU A 88 7.63 -9.44 -14.77
CA LEU A 88 8.73 -8.50 -14.73
C LEU A 88 9.89 -8.98 -13.85
N LEU A 89 9.60 -9.42 -12.62
CA LEU A 89 10.59 -9.95 -11.69
C LEU A 89 11.27 -11.25 -12.17
N ALA A 90 10.60 -12.04 -13.02
CA ALA A 90 11.16 -13.28 -13.56
C ALA A 90 12.07 -13.05 -14.79
N GLN A 91 12.01 -11.88 -15.41
CA GLN A 91 12.79 -11.58 -16.62
C GLN A 91 14.24 -11.22 -16.29
N LYS A 92 15.19 -11.92 -16.92
CA LYS A 92 16.63 -11.61 -16.83
C LYS A 92 17.01 -10.31 -17.54
N VAL A 93 16.26 -9.95 -18.59
CA VAL A 93 16.46 -8.73 -19.37
C VAL A 93 15.24 -7.84 -19.17
N ARG A 94 15.47 -6.62 -18.68
CA ARG A 94 14.38 -5.67 -18.47
C ARG A 94 13.85 -5.17 -19.82
N PRO A 95 12.53 -5.12 -20.03
CA PRO A 95 11.94 -4.43 -21.18
C PRO A 95 12.37 -2.97 -21.19
N ARG A 96 12.67 -2.42 -22.37
CA ARG A 96 13.15 -1.03 -22.52
C ARG A 96 12.25 0.01 -21.87
N ARG A 97 10.94 -0.26 -21.82
CA ARG A 97 9.91 0.66 -21.34
C ARG A 97 9.54 0.47 -19.87
N TRP A 98 10.06 -0.57 -19.21
CA TRP A 98 9.79 -0.78 -17.79
C TRP A 98 10.53 0.29 -16.96
N LYS A 99 9.76 1.20 -16.35
CA LYS A 99 10.26 2.13 -15.33
C LYS A 99 9.66 1.96 -13.94
N LEU A 100 8.58 1.18 -13.80
CA LEU A 100 7.86 0.93 -12.56
C LEU A 100 8.77 0.42 -11.42
N GLN A 101 8.81 1.18 -10.34
CA GLN A 101 9.52 0.86 -9.09
C GLN A 101 8.55 0.68 -7.92
N VAL A 102 7.41 1.37 -7.95
CA VAL A 102 6.41 1.35 -6.87
C VAL A 102 5.03 1.05 -7.43
N LEU A 103 4.47 -0.09 -7.04
CA LEU A 103 3.03 -0.35 -7.18
C LEU A 103 2.34 0.10 -5.90
N ASP A 104 1.50 1.12 -6.00
CA ASP A 104 0.82 1.72 -4.86
C ASP A 104 -0.66 1.33 -4.86
N LEU A 105 -1.00 0.46 -3.91
CA LEU A 105 -2.33 -0.09 -3.69
C LEU A 105 -3.12 0.71 -2.65
N ARG A 106 -2.54 1.76 -2.06
CA ARG A 106 -3.25 2.64 -1.13
C ARG A 106 -4.29 3.45 -1.89
N ASN A 107 -5.38 3.83 -1.22
CA ASN A 107 -6.39 4.73 -1.78
C ASN A 107 -5.85 6.17 -1.89
N THR A 108 -4.83 6.35 -2.73
CA THR A 108 -4.11 7.60 -2.99
C THR A 108 -3.90 7.77 -4.50
N GLY A 109 -3.45 8.94 -4.93
CA GLY A 109 -3.18 9.20 -6.36
C GLY A 109 -4.42 9.56 -7.17
N GLN A 110 -5.52 9.97 -6.52
CA GLN A 110 -6.70 10.51 -7.22
C GLN A 110 -6.33 11.75 -8.04
N ASN A 111 -5.38 12.57 -7.57
CA ASN A 111 -4.86 13.71 -8.33
C ASN A 111 -4.15 13.27 -9.61
N PHE A 112 -3.34 12.20 -9.54
CA PHE A 112 -2.70 11.62 -10.72
C PHE A 112 -3.75 11.21 -11.75
N TRP A 113 -4.73 10.40 -11.35
CA TRP A 113 -5.78 9.95 -12.27
C TRP A 113 -6.68 11.08 -12.77
N ARG A 114 -6.93 12.11 -11.95
CA ARG A 114 -7.71 13.30 -12.34
C ARG A 114 -7.01 14.11 -13.44
N VAL A 115 -5.70 14.28 -13.35
CA VAL A 115 -4.91 14.95 -14.40
C VAL A 115 -5.06 14.20 -15.73
N TRP A 116 -4.99 12.87 -15.69
CA TRP A 116 -5.07 12.04 -16.90
C TRP A 116 -6.49 11.78 -17.40
N SER A 117 -7.53 11.94 -16.57
CA SER A 117 -8.93 11.86 -17.02
C SER A 117 -9.36 13.11 -17.77
N GLY A 118 -8.53 14.17 -17.72
CA GLY A 118 -8.80 15.47 -18.31
C GLY A 118 -10.08 16.12 -17.78
N ALA A 119 -10.58 15.68 -16.61
CA ALA A 119 -11.55 16.44 -15.84
C ALA A 119 -10.88 17.76 -15.45
N ARG A 120 -11.51 18.91 -15.75
CA ARG A 120 -10.93 20.24 -15.48
C ARG A 120 -10.54 20.32 -14.01
N ALA A 121 -9.25 20.17 -13.71
CA ALA A 121 -8.70 20.48 -12.41
C ALA A 121 -8.36 21.97 -12.44
N HIS A 122 -8.90 22.74 -11.49
CA HIS A 122 -8.27 23.98 -11.08
C HIS A 122 -6.81 23.66 -10.76
N VAL A 123 -5.93 24.27 -11.54
CA VAL A 123 -4.50 24.00 -11.59
C VAL A 123 -3.89 24.32 -10.22
N TYR A 124 -3.18 23.35 -9.64
CA TYR A 124 -2.04 23.66 -8.79
C TYR A 124 -0.78 23.24 -9.55
N PRO A 125 0.30 24.02 -9.53
CA PRO A 125 1.52 23.66 -10.23
C PRO A 125 2.06 22.37 -9.64
N LEU A 126 2.11 21.33 -10.48
CA LEU A 126 2.99 20.20 -10.22
C LEU A 126 4.42 20.77 -10.25
N MET A 127 5.15 20.68 -9.14
CA MET A 127 6.60 20.94 -9.10
C MET A 127 7.24 20.33 -10.36
N GLY A 128 7.94 21.17 -11.13
CA GLY A 128 8.51 20.82 -12.41
C GLY A 128 9.55 19.68 -12.33
N PRO A 129 9.95 19.12 -13.48
CA PRO A 129 10.97 18.10 -13.52
C PRO A 129 12.28 18.66 -12.96
N VAL A 130 12.75 18.10 -11.85
CA VAL A 130 14.11 18.36 -11.34
C VAL A 130 15.08 17.88 -12.43
N ALA A 131 15.88 18.83 -12.94
CA ALA A 131 16.97 18.54 -13.86
C ALA A 131 17.88 17.47 -13.25
N LYS A 132 18.10 16.37 -13.98
CA LYS A 132 19.13 15.40 -13.63
C LYS A 132 20.38 15.74 -14.40
N ASP A 133 21.35 16.29 -13.68
CA ASP A 133 22.75 16.30 -14.10
C ASP A 133 23.21 14.86 -14.39
N GLY A 134 23.91 14.74 -15.51
CA GLY A 134 24.43 13.49 -16.01
C GLY A 134 25.57 12.98 -15.15
N VAL A 135 25.33 11.91 -14.40
CA VAL A 135 26.35 10.90 -14.10
C VAL A 135 25.71 9.52 -14.24
N ARG A 136 26.16 8.78 -15.25
CA ARG A 136 25.73 7.42 -15.56
C ARG A 136 26.36 6.43 -14.57
N MET A 137 25.99 6.52 -13.30
CA MET A 137 26.27 5.45 -12.34
C MET A 137 25.31 4.29 -12.62
N ARG A 138 25.85 3.08 -12.83
CA ARG A 138 25.09 1.83 -12.71
C ARG A 138 24.60 1.74 -11.26
N GLN A 139 23.45 2.36 -10.99
CA GLN A 139 22.79 2.23 -9.70
C GLN A 139 22.34 0.78 -9.54
N PRO A 140 22.57 0.15 -8.37
CA PRO A 140 21.93 -1.11 -8.03
C PRO A 140 20.43 -0.98 -8.28
N LEU A 141 19.85 -2.01 -8.89
CA LEU A 141 18.44 -2.05 -9.25
C LEU A 141 17.62 -1.77 -7.99
N ALA A 142 17.01 -0.59 -7.89
CA ALA A 142 16.13 -0.27 -6.77
C ALA A 142 15.07 -1.38 -6.67
N PRO A 143 14.86 -1.95 -5.48
CA PRO A 143 13.89 -3.03 -5.31
C PRO A 143 12.50 -2.57 -5.70
N LEU A 144 11.71 -3.48 -6.26
CA LEU A 144 10.30 -3.22 -6.52
C LEU A 144 9.56 -3.16 -5.18
N VAL A 145 8.93 -2.02 -4.91
CA VAL A 145 8.17 -1.79 -3.69
C VAL A 145 6.68 -1.92 -3.99
N VAL A 146 5.96 -2.65 -3.13
CA VAL A 146 4.50 -2.62 -3.11
C VAL A 146 4.08 -1.82 -1.89
N SER A 147 3.42 -0.69 -2.10
CA SER A 147 2.87 0.14 -1.03
C SER A 147 1.41 -0.22 -0.79
N ILE A 148 1.04 -0.50 0.45
CA ILE A 148 -0.33 -0.86 0.84
C ILE A 148 -0.69 -0.26 2.21
N ASP A 149 -1.97 -0.02 2.46
CA ASP A 149 -2.48 0.22 3.82
C ASP A 149 -3.16 -1.06 4.29
N LEU A 150 -2.75 -1.56 5.46
CA LEU A 150 -3.19 -2.85 5.98
C LEU A 150 -4.33 -2.67 6.97
N CYS A 151 -5.41 -3.43 6.77
CA CYS A 151 -6.52 -3.52 7.71
C CYS A 151 -6.74 -4.99 8.09
N LEU A 152 -6.19 -5.39 9.24
CA LEU A 152 -6.21 -6.77 9.73
C LEU A 152 -7.50 -7.02 10.50
N ARG A 153 -8.47 -7.73 9.90
CA ARG A 153 -9.77 -8.07 10.51
C ARG A 153 -9.89 -9.58 10.73
N GLY A 154 -10.53 -9.99 11.82
CA GLY A 154 -10.69 -11.41 12.16
C GLY A 154 -11.69 -12.21 11.30
N ARG A 155 -12.84 -11.62 10.93
CA ARG A 155 -13.97 -12.39 10.34
C ARG A 155 -14.18 -12.21 8.83
N THR A 156 -13.66 -11.14 8.23
CA THR A 156 -13.77 -10.89 6.78
C THR A 156 -12.41 -11.14 6.17
N GLN A 157 -12.23 -12.28 5.51
CA GLN A 157 -11.03 -12.54 4.74
C GLN A 157 -11.04 -11.62 3.53
N ASP A 158 -10.22 -10.57 3.58
CA ASP A 158 -9.92 -9.80 2.38
C ASP A 158 -9.13 -10.75 1.45
N GLU A 159 -9.83 -11.32 0.46
CA GLU A 159 -9.24 -12.24 -0.51
C GLU A 159 -8.10 -11.59 -1.30
N CYS A 160 -8.20 -10.29 -1.53
CA CYS A 160 -7.18 -9.51 -2.22
C CYS A 160 -5.92 -9.39 -1.37
N LEU A 161 -6.09 -9.04 -0.08
CA LEU A 161 -4.99 -9.00 0.88
C LEU A 161 -4.37 -10.39 1.07
N THR A 162 -5.19 -11.44 1.20
CA THR A 162 -4.72 -12.83 1.33
C THR A 162 -3.88 -13.24 0.13
N TYR A 163 -4.34 -12.93 -1.08
CA TYR A 163 -3.60 -13.22 -2.31
C TYR A 163 -2.26 -12.47 -2.35
N LEU A 164 -2.26 -11.17 -2.03
CA LEU A 164 -1.04 -10.36 -2.02
C LEU A 164 -0.02 -10.89 -1.01
N LEU A 165 -0.46 -11.23 0.21
CA LEU A 165 0.42 -11.79 1.24
C LEU A 165 0.99 -13.14 0.82
N ARG A 166 0.16 -14.03 0.26
CA ARG A 166 0.62 -15.31 -0.30
C ARG A 166 1.61 -15.13 -1.46
N TRP A 167 1.44 -14.09 -2.26
CA TRP A 167 2.35 -13.78 -3.34
C TRP A 167 3.68 -13.22 -2.84
N ALA A 168 3.65 -12.40 -1.78
CA ALA A 168 4.84 -11.86 -1.12
C ALA A 168 5.68 -12.95 -0.44
N THR A 169 5.06 -13.96 0.19
CA THR A 169 5.82 -15.07 0.82
C THR A 169 6.62 -15.92 -0.16
N GLN A 170 6.26 -15.93 -1.44
CA GLN A 170 6.93 -16.72 -2.47
C GLN A 170 8.17 -16.02 -3.05
N ARG A 171 8.46 -14.77 -2.67
CA ARG A 171 9.51 -13.96 -3.31
C ARG A 171 10.32 -13.18 -2.29
N SER A 172 11.63 -13.42 -2.24
CA SER A 172 12.56 -12.72 -1.36
C SER A 172 12.90 -11.28 -1.81
N SER A 173 12.61 -10.92 -3.06
CA SER A 173 12.98 -9.62 -3.65
C SER A 173 11.87 -8.55 -3.58
N LEU A 174 10.74 -8.87 -2.96
CA LEU A 174 9.63 -7.93 -2.81
C LEU A 174 9.70 -7.21 -1.46
N HIS A 175 9.67 -5.88 -1.49
CA HIS A 175 9.51 -5.08 -0.28
C HIS A 175 8.07 -4.62 -0.15
N LEU A 176 7.36 -5.18 0.83
CA LEU A 176 6.01 -4.74 1.18
C LEU A 176 6.11 -3.58 2.18
N CYS A 177 5.77 -2.38 1.72
CA CYS A 177 5.77 -1.17 2.53
C CYS A 177 4.36 -0.85 2.98
N CYS A 178 4.15 -0.74 4.29
CA CYS A 178 2.87 -0.37 4.88
C CYS A 178 2.96 1.04 5.45
N LYS A 179 2.05 1.95 5.10
CA LYS A 179 2.02 3.30 5.70
C LYS A 179 1.00 3.42 6.83
N LYS A 180 -0.15 2.78 6.68
CA LYS A 180 -1.19 2.74 7.71
C LYS A 180 -1.54 1.30 8.07
N LEU A 181 -1.44 0.97 9.34
CA LEU A 181 -1.81 -0.33 9.90
C LEU A 181 -3.01 -0.18 10.83
N LYS A 182 -4.10 -0.87 10.51
CA LYS A 182 -5.25 -1.01 11.40
C LYS A 182 -5.44 -2.47 11.79
N ILE A 183 -5.67 -2.72 13.07
CA ILE A 183 -5.84 -4.05 13.63
C ILE A 183 -7.19 -4.12 14.34
N PHE A 184 -8.00 -5.11 13.97
CA PHE A 184 -9.32 -5.38 14.52
C PHE A 184 -9.51 -6.88 14.72
N THR A 185 -9.78 -7.33 15.95
CA THR A 185 -10.27 -8.69 16.27
C THR A 185 -9.48 -9.89 15.67
N MET A 186 -8.31 -9.67 15.09
CA MET A 186 -7.48 -10.72 14.48
C MET A 186 -6.58 -11.36 15.53
N ALA A 187 -6.42 -12.68 15.47
CA ALA A 187 -5.53 -13.40 16.38
C ALA A 187 -4.07 -12.94 16.22
N ILE A 188 -3.39 -12.73 17.36
CA ILE A 188 -2.01 -12.20 17.39
C ILE A 188 -1.03 -13.04 16.56
N GLN A 189 -1.21 -14.35 16.49
CA GLN A 189 -0.35 -15.23 15.68
C GLN A 189 -0.45 -14.92 14.18
N ASN A 190 -1.63 -14.55 13.69
CA ASN A 190 -1.81 -14.15 12.30
C ASN A 190 -1.25 -12.76 12.05
N ILE A 191 -1.41 -11.85 13.02
CA ILE A 191 -0.83 -10.50 12.95
C ILE A 191 0.70 -10.60 12.84
N LYS A 192 1.35 -11.39 13.71
CA LYS A 192 2.80 -11.64 13.68
C LYS A 192 3.26 -12.12 12.29
N LYS A 193 2.54 -13.08 11.70
CA LYS A 193 2.84 -13.57 10.34
C LYS A 193 2.80 -12.44 9.31
N VAL A 194 1.80 -11.57 9.35
CA VAL A 194 1.69 -10.44 8.42
C VAL A 194 2.79 -9.41 8.66
N LEU A 195 3.04 -9.04 9.92
CA LEU A 195 4.06 -8.04 10.28
C LEU A 195 5.47 -8.48 9.90
N ASN A 196 5.79 -9.76 9.99
CA ASN A 196 7.08 -10.31 9.55
C ASN A 196 7.30 -10.19 8.03
N MET A 197 6.26 -9.93 7.23
CA MET A 197 6.35 -9.76 5.77
C MET A 197 6.45 -8.29 5.36
N VAL A 198 6.32 -7.37 6.29
CA VAL A 198 6.18 -5.93 6.04
C VAL A 198 7.38 -5.19 6.61
N GLN A 199 7.83 -4.15 5.93
CA GLN A 199 8.84 -3.24 6.46
C GLN A 199 8.25 -2.38 7.59
N LEU A 200 8.52 -2.73 8.85
CA LEU A 200 7.86 -2.13 10.03
C LEU A 200 8.24 -0.66 10.25
N ASP A 201 9.49 -0.31 10.00
CA ASP A 201 10.00 1.07 10.02
C ASP A 201 9.28 1.97 9.01
N SER A 202 8.61 1.41 8.00
CA SER A 202 7.91 2.19 7.00
C SER A 202 6.52 2.69 7.44
N ILE A 203 6.00 2.16 8.56
CA ILE A 203 4.67 2.44 9.12
C ILE A 203 4.65 3.80 9.80
N LEU A 204 3.61 4.60 9.49
CA LEU A 204 3.44 5.96 10.00
C LEU A 204 2.23 6.08 10.93
N GLU A 205 1.19 5.30 10.69
CA GLU A 205 -0.04 5.31 11.49
C GLU A 205 -0.39 3.89 11.93
N VAL A 206 -0.61 3.71 13.23
CA VAL A 206 -1.04 2.44 13.83
C VAL A 206 -2.33 2.67 14.59
N GLU A 207 -3.31 1.83 14.33
CA GLU A 207 -4.61 1.83 15.01
C GLU A 207 -4.91 0.41 15.48
N VAL A 208 -4.93 0.19 16.79
CA VAL A 208 -5.23 -1.09 17.42
C VAL A 208 -6.57 -0.97 18.11
N ASN A 209 -7.60 -1.58 17.51
CA ASN A 209 -8.96 -1.59 18.03
C ASN A 209 -9.32 -3.04 18.41
N CYS A 210 -8.79 -3.50 19.53
CA CYS A 210 -8.91 -4.89 19.95
C CYS A 210 -9.13 -4.98 21.46
N THR A 211 -9.97 -5.93 21.89
CA THR A 211 -10.12 -6.34 23.29
C THR A 211 -8.98 -7.28 23.72
N TRP A 212 -7.74 -6.87 23.47
CA TRP A 212 -6.57 -7.66 23.81
C TRP A 212 -6.35 -7.73 25.31
N LYS A 213 -5.99 -8.94 25.78
CA LYS A 213 -5.42 -9.12 27.12
C LYS A 213 -4.02 -8.51 27.17
N LEU A 214 -3.54 -8.18 28.37
CA LEU A 214 -2.20 -7.61 28.56
C LEU A 214 -1.07 -8.51 28.02
N SER A 215 -1.20 -9.83 28.15
CA SER A 215 -0.27 -10.79 27.54
C SER A 215 -0.25 -10.73 26.00
N THR A 216 -1.37 -10.37 25.36
CA THR A 216 -1.41 -10.17 23.90
C THR A 216 -0.74 -8.87 23.49
N LEU A 217 -0.89 -7.84 24.31
CA LEU A 217 -0.23 -6.56 24.14
C LEU A 217 1.30 -6.70 24.26
N GLU A 218 1.76 -7.47 25.24
CA GLU A 218 3.18 -7.84 25.41
C GLU A 218 3.73 -8.53 24.16
N MET A 219 3.01 -9.51 23.61
CA MET A 219 3.44 -10.19 22.37
C MET A 219 3.53 -9.27 21.15
N PHE A 220 2.76 -8.16 21.12
CA PHE A 220 2.79 -7.16 20.07
C PHE A 220 3.89 -6.11 20.30
N ALA A 221 4.28 -5.85 21.55
CA ALA A 221 5.21 -4.79 21.93
C ALA A 221 6.51 -4.76 21.09
N PRO A 222 7.23 -5.88 20.85
CA PRO A 222 8.46 -5.83 20.07
C PRO A 222 8.27 -5.38 18.62
N TYR A 223 7.07 -5.58 18.06
CA TYR A 223 6.75 -5.09 16.71
C TYR A 223 6.53 -3.58 16.73
N LEU A 224 5.80 -3.08 17.73
CA LEU A 224 5.58 -1.64 17.90
C LEU A 224 6.92 -0.90 18.06
N GLY A 225 7.85 -1.42 18.86
CA GLY A 225 9.17 -0.81 19.04
C GLY A 225 10.01 -0.73 17.76
N GLN A 226 9.77 -1.62 16.79
CA GLN A 226 10.43 -1.57 15.47
C GLN A 226 9.79 -0.55 14.51
N MET A 227 8.59 -0.03 14.82
CA MET A 227 7.89 0.96 13.99
C MET A 227 8.34 2.38 14.34
N SER A 228 9.65 2.65 14.23
CA SER A 228 10.30 3.88 14.69
C SER A 228 9.76 5.17 14.05
N ASN A 229 9.16 5.09 12.85
CA ASN A 229 8.58 6.24 12.14
C ASN A 229 7.10 6.50 12.43
N VAL A 230 6.49 5.79 13.39
CA VAL A 230 5.09 6.01 13.76
C VAL A 230 4.90 7.42 14.30
N ARG A 231 3.98 8.15 13.67
CA ARG A 231 3.57 9.51 14.06
C ARG A 231 2.24 9.54 14.79
N ARG A 232 1.36 8.58 14.49
CA ARG A 232 0.05 8.45 15.13
C ARG A 232 -0.16 7.02 15.62
N LEU A 233 -0.38 6.88 16.91
CA LEU A 233 -0.76 5.63 17.55
C LEU A 233 -2.13 5.80 18.23
N VAL A 234 -3.04 4.89 17.91
CA VAL A 234 -4.34 4.77 18.56
C VAL A 234 -4.49 3.38 19.13
N CYS A 235 -4.82 3.29 20.41
CA CYS A 235 -5.10 2.04 21.09
C CYS A 235 -6.47 2.13 21.76
N SER A 236 -7.45 1.37 21.27
CA SER A 236 -8.82 1.37 21.78
C SER A 236 -9.18 -0.02 22.31
N HIS A 237 -10.08 -0.04 23.30
CA HIS A 237 -10.65 -1.25 23.92
C HIS A 237 -9.67 -2.13 24.71
N ILE A 238 -8.56 -1.56 25.19
CA ILE A 238 -7.68 -2.24 26.15
C ILE A 238 -8.23 -2.02 27.56
N HIS A 239 -9.26 -2.79 27.90
CA HIS A 239 -9.88 -2.73 29.22
C HIS A 239 -9.20 -3.74 30.15
N ALA A 240 -8.22 -3.27 30.92
CA ALA A 240 -7.58 -4.08 31.95
C ALA A 240 -7.18 -3.22 33.15
N THR A 241 -7.42 -3.75 34.34
CA THR A 241 -6.76 -3.32 35.58
C THR A 241 -5.70 -4.38 35.89
N PRO A 242 -4.40 -4.08 35.72
CA PRO A 242 -3.36 -5.08 35.84
C PRO A 242 -3.29 -5.60 37.28
N SER A 243 -3.31 -6.92 37.44
CA SER A 243 -2.90 -7.56 38.69
C SER A 243 -1.40 -7.35 38.95
N LYS A 244 -0.89 -7.70 40.14
CA LYS A 244 0.54 -7.57 40.46
C LYS A 244 1.44 -8.30 39.46
N GLU A 245 1.01 -9.47 38.98
CA GLU A 245 1.74 -10.31 38.03
C GLU A 245 1.72 -9.72 36.61
N GLU A 246 0.65 -9.04 36.22
CA GLU A 246 0.49 -8.48 34.87
C GLU A 246 1.17 -7.11 34.68
N LYS A 247 1.65 -6.47 35.77
CA LYS A 247 2.42 -5.21 35.67
C LYS A 247 3.66 -5.35 34.79
N GLN A 248 4.26 -6.54 34.73
CA GLN A 248 5.40 -6.80 33.86
C GLN A 248 5.02 -6.68 32.38
N HIS A 249 3.86 -7.17 31.97
CA HIS A 249 3.37 -7.05 30.59
C HIS A 249 3.16 -5.59 30.18
N VAL A 250 2.61 -4.77 31.09
CA VAL A 250 2.44 -3.33 30.89
C VAL A 250 3.79 -2.65 30.73
N THR A 251 4.76 -2.97 31.59
CA THR A 251 6.12 -2.40 31.55
C THR A 251 6.80 -2.73 30.22
N GLN A 252 6.69 -3.98 29.76
CA GLN A 252 7.27 -4.38 28.46
C GLN A 252 6.65 -3.62 27.30
N PHE A 253 5.32 -3.42 27.31
CA PHE A 253 4.65 -2.63 26.27
C PHE A 253 5.04 -1.15 26.29
N THR A 254 4.98 -0.52 27.46
CA THR A 254 5.26 0.92 27.63
C THR A 254 6.71 1.27 27.33
N SER A 255 7.66 0.38 27.63
CA SER A 255 9.08 0.59 27.31
C SER A 255 9.36 0.79 25.81
N GLN A 256 8.49 0.28 24.93
CA GLN A 256 8.63 0.42 23.48
C GLN A 256 8.37 1.85 22.99
N PHE A 257 7.65 2.66 23.77
CA PHE A 257 7.39 4.07 23.43
C PHE A 257 8.68 4.88 23.32
N LEU A 258 9.72 4.49 24.05
CA LEU A 258 11.04 5.10 23.95
C LEU A 258 11.68 4.95 22.56
N GLN A 259 11.26 3.96 21.77
CA GLN A 259 11.71 3.75 20.39
C GLN A 259 10.88 4.52 19.36
N LEU A 260 9.73 5.08 19.77
CA LEU A 260 8.81 5.81 18.90
C LEU A 260 9.18 7.29 18.82
N HIS A 261 10.40 7.59 18.38
CA HIS A 261 10.97 8.95 18.37
C HIS A 261 10.18 9.97 17.53
N HIS A 262 9.34 9.50 16.61
CA HIS A 262 8.54 10.35 15.73
C HIS A 262 7.06 10.44 16.13
N LEU A 263 6.68 9.90 17.29
CA LEU A 263 5.30 9.89 17.74
C LEU A 263 4.83 11.32 18.08
N GLN A 264 3.81 11.78 17.38
CA GLN A 264 3.22 13.12 17.54
C GLN A 264 1.82 13.07 18.13
N LYS A 265 1.09 11.97 17.91
CA LYS A 265 -0.29 11.80 18.37
C LYS A 265 -0.48 10.43 18.98
N LEU A 266 -0.75 10.41 20.28
CA LEU A 266 -1.17 9.24 21.03
C LEU A 266 -2.63 9.39 21.44
N SER A 267 -3.46 8.39 21.16
CA SER A 267 -4.84 8.32 21.62
C SER A 267 -5.07 6.96 22.26
N MET A 268 -5.57 6.94 23.49
CA MET A 268 -5.92 5.71 24.17
C MET A 268 -7.29 5.81 24.83
N ASP A 269 -8.15 4.82 24.61
CA ASP A 269 -9.44 4.74 25.27
C ASP A 269 -9.29 3.95 26.58
N SER A 270 -9.69 4.54 27.71
CA SER A 270 -9.60 3.94 29.05
C SER A 270 -8.19 3.43 29.43
N PRO A 271 -7.17 4.29 29.54
CA PRO A 271 -5.78 3.89 29.80
C PRO A 271 -5.51 3.48 31.26
N SER A 272 -6.48 2.88 31.98
CA SER A 272 -6.33 2.51 33.39
C SER A 272 -5.15 1.56 33.63
N PHE A 273 -4.79 0.75 32.63
CA PHE A 273 -3.64 -0.15 32.73
C PHE A 273 -2.28 0.56 32.73
N LEU A 274 -2.23 1.85 32.39
CA LEU A 274 -1.01 2.67 32.37
C LEU A 274 -0.75 3.41 33.69
N GLU A 275 -1.59 3.20 34.71
CA GLU A 275 -1.43 3.85 36.01
C GLU A 275 -0.04 3.55 36.61
N GLY A 276 0.75 4.60 36.82
CA GLY A 276 2.12 4.49 37.35
C GLY A 276 3.19 4.09 36.34
N CYS A 277 2.91 4.09 35.03
CA CYS A 277 3.90 3.81 33.97
C CYS A 277 4.07 4.94 32.94
N LEU A 278 3.40 6.09 33.13
CA LEU A 278 3.46 7.22 32.20
C LEU A 278 4.86 7.84 32.09
N ASP A 279 5.61 7.84 33.19
CA ASP A 279 7.01 8.26 33.29
C ASP A 279 7.93 7.44 32.39
N GLN A 280 7.58 6.19 32.10
CA GLN A 280 8.34 5.30 31.22
C GLN A 280 8.04 5.56 29.73
N MET A 281 6.92 6.21 29.42
CA MET A 281 6.46 6.47 28.06
C MET A 281 6.88 7.84 27.53
N LEU A 282 7.01 8.82 28.43
CA LEU A 282 7.24 10.23 28.09
C LEU A 282 8.64 10.63 28.57
N ARG A 283 9.53 10.92 27.62
CA ARG A 283 10.76 11.68 27.88
C ARG A 283 10.53 13.14 27.56
#